data_AF-W5R5D1-F1
#
_entry.id   AF-W5R5D1-F1
#
_cell.length_a   1.000
_cell.length_b   1.000
_cell.length_c   1.000
_cell.angle_alpha   90.00
_cell.angle_beta   90.00
_cell.angle_gamma   90.00
#
_symmetry.space_group_name_H-M   'P 1'
#
loop_
_entity.id
_entity.type
_entity.pdbx_description
1 polymer ?
#
loop_
_entity_poly.entity_id
_entity_poly.type
_entity_poly.pdbx_seq_one_letter_code
_entity_poly.pdbx_strand_id
1 'polypeptide(L)' 'FIVKVKKILESICVNCGKLKADISEPNFADKIRHIRDPKARMAFVWAHCKTKM' A
#
# COMPACT_ATOMS: atom_id res chain seq x y z
N PHE A 1 11.21 5.59 -12.65
CA PHE A 1 9.84 6.00 -12.26
C PHE A 1 8.76 5.01 -12.64
N ILE A 2 8.81 4.35 -13.81
CA ILE A 2 7.82 3.33 -14.24
C ILE A 2 7.53 2.26 -13.18
N VAL A 3 8.57 1.69 -12.56
CA VAL A 3 8.42 0.69 -11.49
C VAL A 3 7.62 1.22 -10.29
N LYS A 4 7.80 2.50 -9.94
CA LYS A 4 7.05 3.13 -8.84
C LYS A 4 5.58 3.29 -9.21
N VAL A 5 5.30 3.72 -10.45
CA VAL A 5 3.92 3.86 -10.97
C VAL A 5 3.21 2.51 -10.96
N LYS A 6 3.86 1.45 -11.45
CA LYS A 6 3.31 0.08 -11.39
C LYS A 6 2.90 -0.31 -9.97
N LYS A 7 3.78 -0.11 -8.98
CA LYS A 7 3.47 -0.43 -7.58
C LYS A 7 2.32 0.39 -7.00
N ILE A 8 2.16 1.65 -7.41
CA ILE A 8 1.04 2.49 -7.00
C ILE A 8 -0.27 1.94 -7.58
N LEU A 9 -0.31 1.63 -8.88
CA LEU A 9 -1.48 1.06 -9.54
C LEU A 9 -1.89 -0.29 -8.96
N GLU A 10 -0.92 -1.13 -8.57
CA GLU A 10 -1.18 -2.40 -7.89
C GLU A 10 -1.68 -2.23 -6.44
N SER A 11 -1.52 -1.05 -5.84
CA SER A 11 -1.91 -0.78 -4.45
C SER A 11 -3.29 -0.14 -4.32
N ILE A 12 -3.83 0.42 -5.39
CA ILE A 12 -5.10 1.15 -5.42
C ILE A 12 -6.16 0.41 -6.24
N CYS A 13 -7.42 0.69 -5.99
CA CYS A 13 -8.51 0.28 -6.86
C CYS A 13 -8.51 1.16 -8.11
N VAL A 14 -8.45 0.55 -9.29
CA VAL A 14 -8.43 1.26 -10.58
C VAL A 14 -9.76 1.93 -10.93
N ASN A 15 -10.85 1.56 -10.25
CA ASN A 15 -12.18 2.14 -10.48
C ASN A 15 -12.44 3.38 -9.61
N CYS A 16 -11.99 3.37 -8.34
CA CYS A 16 -12.29 4.45 -7.39
C CYS A 16 -11.06 5.21 -6.86
N GLY A 17 -9.84 4.78 -7.21
CA GLY A 17 -8.59 5.43 -6.81
C GLY A 17 -8.20 5.26 -5.33
N LYS A 18 -9.02 4.59 -4.52
CA LYS A 18 -8.74 4.35 -3.10
C LYS A 18 -7.74 3.22 -2.90
N LEU A 19 -6.97 3.28 -1.81
CA LEU A 19 -6.06 2.21 -1.43
C LEU A 19 -6.86 0.92 -1.13
N LYS A 20 -6.36 -0.24 -1.56
CA LYS A 20 -7.00 -1.55 -1.31
C LYS A 20 -6.89 -2.03 0.15
N ALA A 21 -6.33 -1.20 1.02
CA ALA A 21 -6.14 -1.45 2.43
C ALA A 21 -6.50 -0.19 3.22
N ASP A 22 -6.96 -0.38 4.44
CA ASP A 22 -7.38 0.69 5.33
C ASP A 22 -6.85 0.46 6.75
N ILE A 23 -7.18 1.39 7.65
CA ILE A 23 -6.80 1.32 9.07
C ILE A 23 -7.73 0.43 9.91
N SER A 24 -8.72 -0.23 9.30
CA SER A 24 -9.59 -1.17 10.03
C SER A 24 -8.84 -2.46 10.37
N GLU A 25 -7.81 -2.80 9.57
CA GLU A 25 -6.89 -3.91 9.79
C GLU A 25 -5.79 -3.52 10.80
N PRO A 26 -5.82 -4.00 12.06
CA PRO A 26 -4.92 -3.53 13.12
C PRO A 26 -3.44 -3.73 12.77
N ASN A 27 -3.12 -4.89 12.20
CA ASN A 27 -1.75 -5.24 11.78
C ASN A 27 -1.20 -4.30 10.69
N PHE A 28 -2.06 -3.82 9.81
CA PHE A 28 -1.67 -2.89 8.75
C PHE A 28 -1.53 -1.46 9.30
N ALA A 29 -2.51 -1.03 10.12
CA ALA A 29 -2.52 0.28 10.75
C ALA A 29 -1.28 0.49 11.63
N ASP A 30 -0.92 -0.51 12.45
CA ASP A 30 0.25 -0.42 13.32
C ASP A 30 1.54 -0.40 12.51
N LYS A 31 1.69 -1.27 11.51
CA LYS A 31 2.91 -1.27 10.68
C LYS A 31 3.09 0.05 9.91
N ILE A 32 2.02 0.63 9.36
CA ILE A 32 2.12 1.93 8.67
C ILE A 32 2.52 3.06 9.62
N ARG A 33 1.99 3.07 10.86
CA ARG A 33 2.34 4.10 11.86
C ARG A 33 3.81 4.03 12.28
N HIS A 34 4.38 2.83 12.38
CA HIS A 34 5.75 2.65 12.86
C HIS A 34 6.81 2.82 11.76
N ILE A 35 6.49 2.53 10.49
CA ILE A 35 7.45 2.69 9.39
C ILE A 35 7.56 4.17 9.00
N ARG A 36 8.65 4.81 9.45
CA ARG A 36 8.96 6.22 9.15
C ARG A 36 9.55 6.42 7.76
N ASP A 37 10.39 5.49 7.29
CA ASP A 37 11.04 5.59 5.98
C ASP A 37 10.00 5.45 4.85
N PRO A 38 9.83 6.47 3.99
CA PRO A 38 8.83 6.44 2.93
C PRO A 38 9.02 5.30 1.92
N LYS A 39 10.27 4.88 1.68
CA LYS A 39 10.58 3.81 0.71
C LYS A 39 10.17 2.45 1.27
N ALA A 40 10.50 2.17 2.53
CA ALA A 40 10.07 0.97 3.25
C ALA A 40 8.54 0.94 3.42
N ARG A 41 7.91 2.09 3.71
CA ARG A 41 6.46 2.18 3.83
C ARG A 41 5.76 1.82 2.52
N MET A 42 6.22 2.36 1.40
CA MET A 42 5.69 2.02 0.08
C MET A 42 5.87 0.52 -0.25
N ALA A 43 7.02 -0.05 0.08
CA ALA A 43 7.27 -1.48 -0.15
C ALA A 43 6.32 -2.36 0.67
N PHE A 44 6.07 -2.00 1.93
CA PHE A 44 5.12 -2.70 2.81
C PHE A 44 3.68 -2.58 2.31
N VAL A 45 3.22 -1.36 2.00
CA VAL A 45 1.88 -1.10 1.45
C VAL A 45 1.66 -1.92 0.19
N TRP A 46 2.60 -1.87 -0.76
CA TRP A 46 2.52 -2.63 -2.00
C TRP A 46 2.48 -4.14 -1.75
N ALA A 47 3.32 -4.66 -0.85
CA ALA A 47 3.34 -6.08 -0.53
C ALA A 47 2.01 -6.56 0.08
N HIS A 48 1.34 -5.70 0.85
CA HIS A 48 0.03 -5.97 1.43
C HIS A 48 -1.12 -5.87 0.41
N CYS A 49 -1.07 -4.86 -0.48
CA CYS A 49 -2.15 -4.65 -1.44
C CYS A 49 -2.07 -5.54 -2.69
N LYS A 50 -0.87 -5.97 -3.13
CA LYS A 50 -0.71 -6.77 -4.35
C LYS A 50 -1.40 -8.14 -4.29
N THR A 51 -1.65 -8.66 -3.09
CA THR A 51 -2.34 -9.93 -2.86
C THR A 51 -3.86 -9.76 -2.83
N LYS A 52 -4.36 -8.52 -2.77
CA LYS A 52 -5.79 -8.19 -2.81
C LYS A 52 -6.13 -7.78 -4.25
N MET A 53 -6.85 -8.63 -4.99
CA MET A 53 -7.38 -8.27 -6.32
C MET A 53 -8.57 -7.34 -6.17
#